data_AF-A0A7S4MFY6-F1
#
_entry.id   AF-A0A7S4MFY6-F1
#
_cell.length_a   1.000
_cell.length_b   1.000
_cell.length_c   1.000
_cell.angle_alpha   90.00
_cell.angle_beta   90.00
_cell.angle_gamma   90.00
#
_symmetry.space_group_name_H-M   'P 1'
#
loop_
_entity.id
_entity.type
_entity.pdbx_description
1 polymer ?
#
loop_
_entity_poly.entity_id
_entity_poly.type
_entity_poly.pdbx_seq_one_letter_code
_entity_poly.pdbx_strand_id
1 'polypeptide(L)'
;KMNPSFFLRSAALLAALTAAALATAAPSAASNAFVPAALGRRTSVGGSILPHDALSRPAAAVAHARSAPLVAIAHESRGVNRPSLHASRGSNGDDDVSSDTLSRAASAVTSSPGRSISFSALMALCGAALGPFLDSYHSSFGVLQYDAPIYVPLWGTAENPALITSWWVPPLFGLAGFIIGWLYILLDSGLETDGRRMAPSPPEILTGISVFTLQYWLSGVMNASGVGREVILGVMSVVAALGFVVFDSTTAGLLTSAATAVGGPLIEVGLISTLQGHGGYHYTDAGETGFFPLWIVPVYFLGGPAVGNLARGIWNKLSDGITVTSSVSAGGGSSPRCEVCNDTRCVDCPNCDGQGYYVTYGQRVQCNCCKGRGYVMCRACFADYGDDPNDIEKIREIMAKMPD
;
A
#
# COMPACT_ATOMS: atom_id res chain seq x y z
N LYS A 1 4.77 33.43 -3.83
CA LYS A 1 5.13 32.51 -4.93
C LYS A 1 6.05 31.44 -4.35
N MET A 2 5.55 30.23 -4.07
CA MET A 2 6.39 29.16 -3.51
C MET A 2 7.38 28.63 -4.55
N ASN A 3 8.57 28.26 -4.06
CA ASN A 3 9.63 27.68 -4.87
C ASN A 3 9.28 26.22 -5.20
N PRO A 4 9.26 25.80 -6.49
CA PRO A 4 8.93 24.43 -6.89
C PRO A 4 9.88 23.37 -6.28
N SER A 5 11.08 23.75 -5.84
CA SER A 5 11.97 22.85 -5.09
C SER A 5 11.42 22.41 -3.72
N PHE A 6 10.43 23.12 -3.17
CA PHE A 6 9.74 22.73 -1.95
C PHE A 6 9.02 21.38 -2.10
N PHE A 7 8.33 21.18 -3.22
CA PHE A 7 7.58 19.95 -3.49
C PHE A 7 8.51 18.73 -3.55
N LEU A 8 9.63 18.84 -4.28
CA LEU A 8 10.62 17.77 -4.38
C LEU A 8 11.25 17.41 -3.03
N ARG A 9 11.46 18.40 -2.17
CA ARG A 9 12.04 18.19 -0.83
C ARG A 9 11.05 17.56 0.14
N SER A 10 9.80 18.00 0.15
CA SER A 10 8.74 17.39 0.96
C SER A 10 8.46 15.95 0.52
N ALA A 11 8.40 15.69 -0.79
CA ALA A 11 8.25 14.33 -1.33
C ALA A 11 9.45 13.44 -0.98
N ALA A 12 10.68 13.97 -1.06
CA ALA A 12 11.88 13.23 -0.68
C ALA A 12 11.93 12.95 0.82
N LEU A 13 11.54 13.89 1.68
CA LEU A 13 11.46 13.65 3.13
C LEU A 13 10.37 12.63 3.44
N LEU A 14 9.22 12.72 2.79
CA LEU A 14 8.16 11.76 2.98
C LEU A 14 8.61 10.35 2.58
N ALA A 15 9.24 10.22 1.42
CA ALA A 15 9.87 8.97 1.00
C ALA A 15 10.93 8.49 2.00
N ALA A 16 11.73 9.40 2.57
CA ALA A 16 12.74 9.07 3.58
C ALA A 16 12.13 8.64 4.92
N LEU A 17 11.04 9.28 5.38
CA LEU A 17 10.33 8.91 6.61
C LEU A 17 9.61 7.57 6.45
N THR A 18 8.98 7.33 5.29
CA THR A 18 8.39 6.03 4.96
C THR A 18 9.45 4.96 4.83
N ALA A 19 10.57 5.24 4.16
CA ALA A 19 11.70 4.32 4.06
C ALA A 19 12.34 4.05 5.43
N ALA A 20 12.46 5.06 6.30
CA ALA A 20 12.95 4.91 7.65
C ALA A 20 12.00 4.07 8.51
N ALA A 21 10.69 4.29 8.42
CA ALA A 21 9.69 3.47 9.10
C ALA A 21 9.70 2.00 8.61
N LEU A 22 9.91 1.78 7.31
CA LEU A 22 10.11 0.46 6.72
C LEU A 22 11.45 -0.16 7.16
N ALA A 23 12.50 0.64 7.33
CA ALA A 23 13.83 0.17 7.75
C ALA A 23 13.92 -0.12 9.25
N THR A 24 13.21 0.63 10.10
CA THR A 24 13.15 0.37 11.56
C THR A 24 12.23 -0.80 11.90
N ALA A 25 11.34 -1.21 10.99
CA ALA A 25 10.59 -2.46 11.09
C ALA A 25 11.46 -3.71 10.80
N ALA A 26 12.72 -3.54 10.34
CA ALA A 26 13.66 -4.65 10.25
C ALA A 26 14.17 -5.01 11.65
N PRO A 27 14.14 -6.29 12.06
CA PRO A 27 14.61 -6.69 13.38
C PRO A 27 16.09 -6.31 13.54
N SER A 28 16.41 -5.54 14.58
CA SER A 28 17.77 -5.17 14.92
C SER A 28 18.53 -6.42 15.38
N ALA A 29 19.23 -7.07 14.46
CA ALA A 29 20.23 -8.08 14.79
C ALA A 29 21.48 -7.38 15.35
N ALA A 30 21.46 -6.96 16.62
CA ALA A 30 22.65 -6.43 17.27
C ALA A 30 22.59 -6.54 18.81
N SER A 31 23.07 -7.67 19.34
CA SER A 31 23.84 -7.70 20.59
C SER A 31 24.47 -9.08 20.82
N ASN A 32 25.57 -9.34 20.11
CA ASN A 32 26.66 -10.17 20.64
C ASN A 32 27.98 -9.55 20.19
N ALA A 33 28.52 -8.70 21.06
CA ALA A 33 29.83 -8.11 20.90
C ALA A 33 30.89 -9.20 21.12
N PHE A 34 31.65 -9.51 20.06
CA PHE A 34 32.94 -10.20 20.18
C PHE A 34 34.05 -9.26 19.70
N VAL A 35 35.10 -9.24 20.50
CA VAL A 35 36.25 -8.32 20.51
C VAL A 35 37.07 -8.37 19.20
N PRO A 36 37.58 -7.24 18.66
CA PRO A 36 38.48 -7.28 17.51
C PRO A 36 39.95 -7.38 17.95
N ALA A 37 40.69 -8.30 17.34
CA ALA A 37 42.14 -8.31 17.32
C ALA A 37 42.64 -7.62 16.03
N ALA A 38 43.64 -6.76 16.23
CA ALA A 38 44.28 -5.92 15.22
C ALA A 38 45.15 -6.71 14.22
N LEU A 39 45.36 -6.10 13.04
CA LEU A 39 46.63 -5.82 12.34
C LEU A 39 46.48 -5.91 10.82
N GLY A 40 47.05 -4.92 10.09
CA GLY A 40 47.37 -5.13 8.67
C GLY A 40 47.35 -3.90 7.77
N ARG A 41 48.23 -2.93 8.04
CA ARG A 41 48.56 -1.77 7.20
C ARG A 41 49.11 -2.21 5.83
N ARG A 42 48.64 -1.64 4.71
CA ARG A 42 49.46 -1.39 3.50
C ARG A 42 48.91 -0.28 2.61
N THR A 43 49.85 0.47 2.07
CA THR A 43 49.79 1.75 1.35
C THR A 43 50.08 1.55 -0.15
N SER A 44 49.43 2.31 -1.03
CA SER A 44 49.95 2.88 -2.31
C SER A 44 48.82 3.74 -2.92
N VAL A 45 48.90 5.06 -3.15
CA VAL A 45 49.77 5.91 -4.01
C VAL A 45 49.65 5.64 -5.52
N GLY A 46 49.25 6.71 -6.25
CA GLY A 46 49.25 6.87 -7.72
C GLY A 46 47.84 7.20 -8.23
N GLY A 47 47.49 8.35 -8.81
CA GLY A 47 48.21 9.30 -9.67
C GLY A 47 47.38 9.43 -10.97
N SER A 48 46.50 10.42 -11.07
CA SER A 48 46.60 11.63 -11.92
C SER A 48 46.09 11.51 -13.37
N ILE A 49 45.59 12.67 -13.85
CA ILE A 49 45.52 13.17 -15.24
C ILE A 49 44.16 13.06 -15.97
N LEU A 50 43.46 14.21 -16.01
CA LEU A 50 42.48 14.65 -17.02
C LEU A 50 43.22 14.98 -18.35
N PRO A 51 42.52 15.05 -19.50
CA PRO A 51 42.11 16.38 -19.94
C PRO A 51 40.72 16.48 -20.61
N HIS A 52 40.29 17.74 -20.63
CA HIS A 52 39.20 18.38 -21.36
C HIS A 52 39.29 18.21 -22.88
N ASP A 53 38.11 18.21 -23.52
CA ASP A 53 37.72 19.02 -24.70
C ASP A 53 36.36 18.48 -25.20
N ALA A 54 35.49 19.17 -25.93
CA ALA A 54 35.02 20.55 -26.06
C ALA A 54 33.87 20.47 -27.10
N LEU A 55 32.82 21.28 -26.95
CA LEU A 55 31.92 21.83 -28.00
C LEU A 55 31.24 20.82 -28.98
N SER A 56 29.91 20.78 -29.13
CA SER A 56 29.09 21.76 -29.88
C SER A 56 27.61 21.31 -29.94
N ARG A 57 26.68 22.26 -29.96
CA ARG A 57 25.22 22.10 -30.18
C ARG A 57 24.86 21.94 -31.70
N PRO A 58 23.59 22.09 -32.14
CA PRO A 58 22.52 21.08 -32.18
C PRO A 58 21.94 20.90 -33.61
N ALA A 59 21.07 19.91 -33.84
CA ALA A 59 20.19 19.92 -35.01
C ALA A 59 18.82 19.31 -34.68
N ALA A 60 17.79 20.06 -35.09
CA ALA A 60 16.39 19.76 -34.97
C ALA A 60 15.98 18.57 -35.83
N ALA A 61 15.01 17.79 -35.35
CA ALA A 61 14.20 16.93 -36.21
C ALA A 61 12.73 17.03 -35.76
N VAL A 62 11.97 17.69 -36.64
CA VAL A 62 10.51 17.74 -36.70
C VAL A 62 10.00 16.32 -36.97
N ALA A 63 9.04 15.84 -36.18
CA ALA A 63 8.29 14.63 -36.51
C ALA A 63 6.79 14.88 -36.33
N HIS A 64 6.11 14.91 -37.48
CA HIS A 64 4.67 14.79 -37.62
C HIS A 64 4.17 13.50 -36.98
N ALA A 65 3.21 13.58 -36.06
CA ALA A 65 2.39 12.45 -35.65
C ALA A 65 0.97 12.65 -36.18
N ARG A 66 0.55 11.70 -37.02
CA ARG A 66 -0.71 11.62 -37.75
C ARG A 66 -1.86 11.26 -36.81
N SER A 67 -3.03 11.81 -37.14
CA SER A 67 -4.36 11.49 -36.62
C SER A 67 -4.70 10.02 -36.86
N ALA A 68 -5.17 9.33 -35.82
CA ALA A 68 -5.80 8.01 -35.92
C ALA A 68 -7.32 8.15 -36.08
N PRO A 69 -7.99 7.30 -36.89
CA PRO A 69 -9.42 7.39 -37.12
C PRO A 69 -10.24 6.70 -36.02
N LEU A 70 -11.41 7.30 -35.74
CA LEU A 70 -12.49 6.73 -34.94
C LEU A 70 -12.94 5.37 -35.48
N VAL A 71 -12.88 4.35 -34.63
CA VAL A 71 -13.55 3.06 -34.85
C VAL A 71 -14.96 3.16 -34.27
N ALA A 72 -15.96 3.14 -35.15
CA ALA A 72 -17.36 2.98 -34.79
C ALA A 72 -17.62 1.53 -34.37
N ILE A 73 -18.05 1.32 -33.12
CA ILE A 73 -18.54 0.03 -32.65
C ILE A 73 -20.07 0.02 -32.81
N ALA A 74 -20.54 -0.69 -33.84
CA ALA A 74 -21.92 -1.10 -33.96
C ALA A 74 -22.14 -2.32 -33.05
N HIS A 75 -23.00 -2.19 -32.03
CA HIS A 75 -23.36 -3.31 -31.16
C HIS A 75 -24.67 -3.93 -31.65
N GLU A 76 -24.54 -5.17 -32.11
CA GLU A 76 -25.57 -6.06 -32.61
C GLU A 76 -26.45 -6.55 -31.45
N SER A 77 -27.76 -6.32 -31.56
CA SER A 77 -28.77 -6.74 -30.61
C SER A 77 -29.08 -8.24 -30.77
N ARG A 78 -28.48 -9.08 -29.91
CA ARG A 78 -28.85 -10.50 -29.78
C ARG A 78 -29.94 -10.70 -28.72
N GLY A 79 -30.92 -11.51 -29.09
CA GLY A 79 -32.16 -11.77 -28.37
C GLY A 79 -31.97 -12.37 -26.98
N VAL A 80 -32.74 -11.84 -26.04
CA VAL A 80 -32.85 -12.27 -24.65
C VAL A 80 -33.77 -13.49 -24.56
N ASN A 81 -33.21 -14.67 -24.32
CA ASN A 81 -33.95 -15.81 -23.80
C ASN A 81 -34.18 -15.61 -22.30
N ARG A 82 -35.45 -15.52 -21.88
CA ARG A 82 -35.87 -15.50 -20.48
C ARG A 82 -35.79 -16.90 -19.86
N PRO A 83 -35.01 -17.13 -18.80
CA PRO A 83 -35.19 -18.29 -17.93
C PRO A 83 -36.34 -18.02 -16.95
N SER A 84 -37.15 -19.04 -16.71
CA SER A 84 -38.23 -19.06 -15.72
C SER A 84 -37.69 -18.83 -14.31
N LEU A 85 -38.15 -17.77 -13.66
CA LEU A 85 -37.94 -17.49 -12.23
C LEU A 85 -38.73 -18.50 -11.39
N HIS A 86 -38.05 -19.53 -10.90
CA HIS A 86 -38.48 -20.24 -9.70
C HIS A 86 -38.04 -19.44 -8.48
N ALA A 87 -38.99 -18.75 -7.85
CA ALA A 87 -38.81 -18.07 -6.58
C ALA A 87 -38.64 -19.11 -5.46
N SER A 88 -37.40 -19.53 -5.20
CA SER A 88 -37.06 -20.28 -3.98
C SER A 88 -36.86 -19.27 -2.85
N ARG A 89 -37.84 -19.25 -1.94
CA ARG A 89 -37.87 -18.40 -0.74
C ARG A 89 -36.93 -18.99 0.31
N GLY A 90 -35.62 -18.76 0.15
CA GLY A 90 -34.58 -19.12 1.10
C GLY A 90 -34.31 -17.99 2.07
N SER A 91 -35.10 -17.92 3.15
CA SER A 91 -34.82 -17.11 4.34
C SER A 91 -34.17 -18.06 5.35
N ASN A 92 -32.89 -17.83 5.72
CA ASN A 92 -32.19 -18.28 6.95
C ASN A 92 -30.65 -18.39 6.80
N GLY A 93 -29.99 -17.64 5.90
CA GLY A 93 -28.53 -17.77 5.65
C GLY A 93 -27.64 -16.61 6.08
N ASP A 94 -28.19 -15.50 6.56
CA ASP A 94 -27.40 -14.25 6.72
C ASP A 94 -26.67 -14.14 8.07
N ASP A 95 -27.12 -14.89 9.09
CA ASP A 95 -26.52 -14.84 10.44
C ASP A 95 -25.15 -15.54 10.50
N ASP A 96 -24.92 -16.56 9.68
CA ASP A 96 -23.67 -17.35 9.70
C ASP A 96 -22.48 -16.57 9.10
N VAL A 97 -22.70 -15.81 8.02
CA VAL A 97 -21.63 -15.10 7.29
C VAL A 97 -20.98 -14.00 8.12
N SER A 98 -21.76 -13.30 8.95
CA SER A 98 -21.26 -12.22 9.80
C SER A 98 -20.40 -12.76 10.95
N SER A 99 -20.76 -13.92 11.51
CA SER A 99 -20.02 -14.54 12.61
C SER A 99 -18.64 -15.02 12.16
N ASP A 100 -18.57 -15.65 10.98
CA ASP A 100 -17.31 -16.10 10.38
C ASP A 100 -16.35 -14.95 10.09
N THR A 101 -16.87 -13.84 9.57
CA THR A 101 -16.07 -12.64 9.26
C THR A 101 -15.45 -12.04 10.53
N LEU A 102 -16.24 -11.87 11.58
CA LEU A 102 -15.77 -11.36 12.87
C LEU A 102 -14.74 -12.29 13.52
N SER A 103 -14.95 -13.62 13.43
CA SER A 103 -14.02 -14.62 13.94
C SER A 103 -12.66 -14.56 13.22
N ARG A 104 -12.65 -14.44 11.90
CA ARG A 104 -11.43 -14.27 11.10
C ARG A 104 -10.69 -12.98 11.44
N ALA A 105 -11.43 -11.88 11.56
CA ALA A 105 -10.87 -10.59 11.93
C ALA A 105 -10.26 -10.62 13.34
N ALA A 106 -10.97 -11.18 14.32
CA ALA A 106 -10.47 -11.36 15.68
C ALA A 106 -9.21 -12.25 15.72
N SER A 107 -9.20 -13.34 14.95
CA SER A 107 -8.04 -14.22 14.82
C SER A 107 -6.83 -13.51 14.19
N ALA A 108 -7.03 -12.69 13.15
CA ALA A 108 -5.97 -11.93 12.51
C ALA A 108 -5.27 -10.95 13.50
N VAL A 109 -6.04 -10.33 14.39
CA VAL A 109 -5.56 -9.41 15.44
C VAL A 109 -4.85 -10.15 16.57
N THR A 110 -5.42 -11.28 17.02
CA THR A 110 -4.99 -11.96 18.26
C THR A 110 -3.90 -13.01 18.06
N SER A 111 -3.73 -13.52 16.83
CA SER A 111 -2.75 -14.55 16.49
C SER A 111 -1.30 -14.15 16.76
N SER A 112 -0.98 -12.84 16.71
CA SER A 112 0.35 -12.34 17.06
C SER A 112 0.27 -10.95 17.72
N PRO A 113 0.25 -10.87 19.06
CA PRO A 113 0.13 -9.60 19.77
C PRO A 113 1.30 -8.66 19.48
N GLY A 114 2.51 -9.20 19.31
CA GLY A 114 3.69 -8.42 18.91
C GLY A 114 3.49 -7.74 17.56
N ARG A 115 2.97 -8.46 16.55
CA ARG A 115 2.64 -7.90 15.24
C ARG A 115 1.65 -6.76 15.35
N SER A 116 0.55 -7.00 16.08
CA SER A 116 -0.55 -6.06 16.21
C SER A 116 -0.11 -4.77 16.92
N ILE A 117 0.73 -4.88 17.95
CA ILE A 117 1.32 -3.72 18.64
C ILE A 117 2.25 -2.94 17.70
N SER A 118 3.18 -3.63 17.02
CA SER A 118 4.11 -2.98 16.07
C SER A 118 3.36 -2.30 14.92
N PHE A 119 2.38 -2.97 14.34
CA PHE A 119 1.53 -2.43 13.28
C PHE A 119 0.81 -1.16 13.76
N SER A 120 0.17 -1.22 14.93
CA SER A 120 -0.54 -0.09 15.51
C SER A 120 0.37 1.12 15.74
N ALA A 121 1.55 0.89 16.32
CA ALA A 121 2.53 1.94 16.58
C ALA A 121 3.06 2.55 15.27
N LEU A 122 3.40 1.73 14.28
CA LEU A 122 3.92 2.21 12.99
C LEU A 122 2.87 2.99 12.21
N MET A 123 1.62 2.53 12.16
CA MET A 123 0.53 3.25 11.50
C MET A 123 0.24 4.60 12.18
N ALA A 124 0.23 4.63 13.51
CA ALA A 124 0.06 5.86 14.26
C ALA A 124 1.22 6.84 14.04
N LEU A 125 2.46 6.36 14.04
CA LEU A 125 3.64 7.20 13.78
C LEU A 125 3.65 7.73 12.35
N CYS A 126 3.29 6.91 11.35
CA CYS A 126 3.20 7.34 9.96
C CYS A 126 2.14 8.44 9.80
N GLY A 127 0.95 8.26 10.39
CA GLY A 127 -0.10 9.28 10.39
C GLY A 127 0.33 10.57 11.07
N ALA A 128 0.87 10.48 12.30
CA ALA A 128 1.30 11.63 13.07
C ALA A 128 2.46 12.40 12.43
N ALA A 129 3.32 11.72 11.66
CA ALA A 129 4.40 12.34 10.91
C ALA A 129 3.91 12.99 9.62
N LEU A 130 3.21 12.23 8.75
CA LEU A 130 2.81 12.70 7.42
C LEU A 130 1.66 13.72 7.46
N GLY A 131 0.65 13.50 8.30
CA GLY A 131 -0.56 14.32 8.35
C GLY A 131 -0.30 15.81 8.49
N PRO A 132 0.49 16.26 9.49
CA PRO A 132 0.81 17.68 9.66
C PRO A 132 1.49 18.32 8.44
N PHE A 133 2.32 17.59 7.69
CA PHE A 133 2.94 18.14 6.47
C PHE A 133 1.94 18.31 5.33
N LEU A 134 1.00 17.37 5.18
CA LEU A 134 -0.07 17.50 4.18
C LEU A 134 -0.98 18.67 4.51
N ASP A 135 -1.39 18.76 5.76
CA ASP A 135 -2.25 19.84 6.25
C ASP A 135 -1.58 21.22 6.14
N SER A 136 -0.26 21.28 6.36
CA SER A 136 0.53 22.49 6.15
C SER A 136 0.40 23.04 4.73
N TYR A 137 0.13 22.23 3.69
CA TYR A 137 -0.13 22.77 2.35
C TYR A 137 -1.37 23.65 2.36
N HIS A 138 -2.48 23.16 2.93
CA HIS A 138 -3.73 23.92 3.00
C HIS A 138 -3.58 25.20 3.80
N SER A 139 -2.87 25.14 4.93
CA SER A 139 -2.51 26.35 5.69
C SER A 139 -1.67 27.33 4.85
N SER A 140 -0.67 26.83 4.14
CA SER A 140 0.27 27.66 3.38
C SER A 140 -0.34 28.33 2.13
N PHE A 141 -1.44 27.77 1.63
CA PHE A 141 -2.22 28.31 0.51
C PHE A 141 -3.48 29.06 0.96
N GLY A 142 -3.66 29.28 2.26
CA GLY A 142 -4.83 29.99 2.80
C GLY A 142 -6.16 29.27 2.59
N VAL A 143 -6.14 27.94 2.47
CA VAL A 143 -7.37 27.12 2.48
C VAL A 143 -7.98 27.16 3.88
N LEU A 144 -7.14 26.94 4.90
CA LEU A 144 -7.53 26.93 6.31
C LEU A 144 -6.52 27.70 7.15
N GLN A 145 -6.95 28.11 8.35
CA GLN A 145 -6.13 28.85 9.30
C GLN A 145 -6.37 28.32 10.71
N TYR A 146 -5.27 28.03 11.42
CA TYR A 146 -5.32 27.70 12.83
C TYR A 146 -5.46 28.96 13.68
N ASP A 147 -6.22 28.88 14.76
CA ASP A 147 -6.38 29.98 15.71
C ASP A 147 -5.09 30.21 16.53
N ALA A 148 -4.33 29.14 16.78
CA ALA A 148 -3.05 29.17 17.50
C ALA A 148 -1.99 28.32 16.75
N PRO A 149 -1.47 28.80 15.60
CA PRO A 149 -0.56 28.04 14.75
C PRO A 149 0.83 27.87 15.38
N ILE A 150 1.37 26.68 15.23
CA ILE A 150 2.77 26.33 15.45
C ILE A 150 3.47 26.36 14.10
N TYR A 151 4.50 27.20 13.99
CA TYR A 151 5.32 27.34 12.80
C TYR A 151 6.69 26.70 13.01
N VAL A 152 7.05 25.73 12.16
CA VAL A 152 8.37 25.09 12.20
C VAL A 152 9.11 25.31 10.87
N PRO A 153 10.14 26.18 10.84
CA PRO A 153 10.92 26.44 9.63
C PRO A 153 11.98 25.36 9.42
N LEU A 154 11.58 24.10 9.18
CA LEU A 154 12.51 22.97 9.01
C LEU A 154 13.45 23.16 7.80
N TRP A 155 12.87 23.43 6.62
CA TRP A 155 13.59 23.77 5.38
C TRP A 155 12.98 24.98 4.66
N GLY A 156 12.18 25.74 5.40
CA GLY A 156 11.50 26.95 4.96
C GLY A 156 12.17 28.22 5.49
N THR A 157 11.49 29.35 5.31
CA THR A 157 11.85 30.63 5.95
C THR A 157 10.84 30.93 7.05
N ALA A 158 11.11 31.91 7.92
CA ALA A 158 10.10 32.35 8.89
C ALA A 158 8.81 32.85 8.20
N GLU A 159 8.95 33.43 7.00
CA GLU A 159 7.83 33.92 6.17
C GLU A 159 7.11 32.79 5.42
N ASN A 160 7.81 31.68 5.15
CA ASN A 160 7.28 30.52 4.44
C ASN A 160 7.74 29.24 5.18
N PRO A 161 7.16 28.96 6.35
CA PRO A 161 7.56 27.83 7.17
C PRO A 161 7.22 26.52 6.46
N ALA A 162 8.03 25.49 6.73
CA ALA A 162 7.84 24.18 6.12
C ALA A 162 6.66 23.40 6.73
N LEU A 163 6.31 23.73 7.98
CA LEU A 163 5.23 23.13 8.72
C LEU A 163 4.43 24.22 9.44
N ILE A 164 3.13 24.26 9.17
CA ILE A 164 2.11 25.04 9.87
C ILE A 164 1.12 24.03 10.45
N THR A 165 0.99 23.97 11.76
CA THR A 165 0.18 22.94 12.43
C THR A 165 -0.32 23.42 13.79
N SER A 166 -1.00 22.57 14.56
CA SER A 166 -1.37 22.79 15.96
C SER A 166 -1.03 21.55 16.79
N TRP A 167 -0.99 21.70 18.12
CA TRP A 167 -0.51 20.64 19.03
C TRP A 167 -1.34 19.35 18.97
N TRP A 168 -2.63 19.45 18.64
CA TRP A 168 -3.56 18.32 18.54
C TRP A 168 -3.58 17.66 17.16
N VAL A 169 -2.97 18.29 16.14
CA VAL A 169 -3.01 17.81 14.76
C VAL A 169 -2.21 16.51 14.58
N PRO A 170 -0.93 16.41 15.01
CA PRO A 170 -0.20 15.15 14.94
C PRO A 170 -0.91 13.96 15.63
N PRO A 171 -1.39 14.05 16.89
CA PRO A 171 -2.09 12.92 17.51
C PRO A 171 -3.41 12.57 16.80
N LEU A 172 -4.14 13.55 16.26
CA LEU A 172 -5.35 13.28 15.48
C LEU A 172 -5.04 12.50 14.20
N PHE A 173 -4.03 12.90 13.43
CA PHE A 173 -3.62 12.18 12.24
C PHE A 173 -2.99 10.81 12.55
N GLY A 174 -2.29 10.68 13.69
CA GLY A 174 -1.82 9.38 14.17
C GLY A 174 -2.97 8.43 14.48
N LEU A 175 -4.00 8.91 15.18
CA LEU A 175 -5.21 8.13 15.42
C LEU A 175 -5.91 7.75 14.11
N ALA A 176 -6.02 8.68 13.16
CA ALA A 176 -6.58 8.38 11.84
C ALA A 176 -5.79 7.28 11.11
N GLY A 177 -4.45 7.36 11.09
CA GLY A 177 -3.59 6.33 10.52
C GLY A 177 -3.79 4.95 11.15
N PHE A 178 -3.91 4.90 12.48
CA PHE A 178 -4.23 3.69 13.23
C PHE A 178 -5.62 3.11 12.84
N ILE A 179 -6.67 3.94 12.88
CA ILE A 179 -8.05 3.50 12.61
C ILE A 179 -8.19 3.02 11.16
N ILE A 180 -7.73 3.82 10.20
CA ILE A 180 -7.83 3.49 8.77
C ILE A 180 -7.00 2.23 8.48
N GLY A 181 -5.80 2.12 9.04
CA GLY A 181 -4.95 0.95 8.87
C GLY A 181 -5.62 -0.33 9.35
N TRP A 182 -6.17 -0.33 10.57
CA TRP A 182 -6.91 -1.48 11.09
C TRP A 182 -8.18 -1.77 10.30
N LEU A 183 -8.94 -0.75 9.90
CA LEU A 183 -10.15 -0.94 9.11
C LEU A 183 -9.84 -1.70 7.81
N TYR A 184 -8.74 -1.37 7.12
CA TYR A 184 -8.27 -2.12 5.96
C TYR A 184 -7.95 -3.58 6.30
N ILE A 185 -7.12 -3.84 7.32
CA ILE A 185 -6.72 -5.22 7.67
C ILE A 185 -7.92 -6.08 8.08
N LEU A 186 -8.87 -5.50 8.82
CA LEU A 186 -10.07 -6.22 9.26
C LEU A 186 -11.01 -6.48 8.08
N LEU A 187 -11.24 -5.50 7.21
CA LEU A 187 -12.08 -5.69 6.02
C LEU A 187 -11.45 -6.66 5.02
N ASP A 188 -10.14 -6.60 4.79
CA ASP A 188 -9.41 -7.54 3.93
C ASP A 188 -9.49 -8.99 4.46
N SER A 189 -9.63 -9.18 5.78
CA SER A 189 -9.79 -10.53 6.37
C SER A 189 -11.19 -11.12 6.18
N GLY A 190 -12.20 -10.26 5.99
CA GLY A 190 -13.60 -10.63 5.85
C GLY A 190 -14.10 -10.66 4.40
N LEU A 191 -13.53 -9.80 3.55
CA LEU A 191 -13.93 -9.61 2.17
C LEU A 191 -12.93 -10.27 1.23
N GLU A 192 -13.44 -10.96 0.21
CA GLU A 192 -12.61 -11.49 -0.86
C GLU A 192 -11.87 -10.33 -1.54
N THR A 193 -10.55 -10.33 -1.38
CA THR A 193 -9.66 -9.31 -1.92
C THR A 193 -8.64 -9.99 -2.81
N ASP A 194 -8.43 -9.46 -4.02
CA ASP A 194 -7.42 -9.96 -4.95
C ASP A 194 -6.05 -10.01 -4.25
N GLY A 195 -5.42 -11.18 -4.23
CA GLY A 195 -4.14 -11.42 -3.57
C GLY A 195 -3.04 -10.46 -4.04
N ARG A 196 -3.08 -9.99 -5.30
CA ARG A 196 -2.16 -8.96 -5.79
C ARG A 196 -2.34 -7.63 -5.03
N ARG A 197 -3.59 -7.24 -4.75
CA ARG A 197 -3.91 -5.98 -4.06
C ARG A 197 -3.66 -6.06 -2.57
N MET A 198 -3.67 -7.26 -1.98
CA MET A 198 -3.29 -7.48 -0.59
C MET A 198 -1.78 -7.32 -0.33
N ALA A 199 -0.95 -7.42 -1.36
CA ALA A 199 0.51 -7.33 -1.24
C ALA A 199 1.12 -6.24 -2.14
N PRO A 200 0.76 -4.95 -1.93
CA PRO A 200 1.31 -3.87 -2.74
C PRO A 200 2.83 -3.76 -2.53
N SER A 201 3.55 -3.54 -3.63
CA SER A 201 4.99 -3.33 -3.58
C SER A 201 5.34 -1.95 -2.99
N PRO A 202 6.53 -1.77 -2.37
CA PRO A 202 6.93 -0.47 -1.84
C PRO A 202 6.87 0.69 -2.87
N PRO A 203 7.26 0.51 -4.15
CA PRO A 203 7.08 1.55 -5.16
C PRO A 203 5.62 1.91 -5.42
N GLU A 204 4.70 0.94 -5.42
CA GLU A 204 3.26 1.21 -5.59
C GLU A 204 2.71 2.00 -4.40
N ILE A 205 3.10 1.65 -3.17
CA ILE A 205 2.73 2.38 -1.94
C ILE A 205 3.23 3.82 -2.01
N LEU A 206 4.52 4.02 -2.30
CA LEU A 206 5.12 5.36 -2.38
C LEU A 206 4.49 6.20 -3.50
N THR A 207 4.15 5.58 -4.64
CA THR A 207 3.46 6.27 -5.73
C THR A 207 2.05 6.68 -5.32
N GLY A 208 1.29 5.80 -4.65
CA GLY A 208 -0.04 6.12 -4.14
C GLY A 208 -0.03 7.27 -3.13
N ILE A 209 0.90 7.23 -2.17
CA ILE A 209 1.13 8.33 -1.23
C ILE A 209 1.49 9.62 -1.97
N SER A 210 2.37 9.56 -2.97
CA SER A 210 2.79 10.73 -3.75
C SER A 210 1.63 11.36 -4.53
N VAL A 211 0.74 10.55 -5.12
CA VAL A 211 -0.45 11.05 -5.81
C VAL A 211 -1.43 11.70 -4.84
N PHE A 212 -1.62 11.12 -3.66
CA PHE A 212 -2.42 11.73 -2.59
C PHE A 212 -1.82 13.06 -2.11
N THR A 213 -0.52 13.12 -1.87
CA THR A 213 0.19 14.36 -1.54
C THR A 213 0.05 15.42 -2.63
N LEU A 214 0.17 15.01 -3.91
CA LEU A 214 -0.02 15.91 -5.05
C LEU A 214 -1.45 16.47 -5.08
N GLN A 215 -2.46 15.65 -4.80
CA GLN A 215 -3.86 16.10 -4.73
C GLN A 215 -4.04 17.17 -3.63
N TYR A 216 -3.49 16.94 -2.43
CA TYR A 216 -3.52 17.89 -1.32
C TYR A 216 -2.87 19.23 -1.68
N TRP A 217 -1.70 19.17 -2.32
CA TRP A 217 -0.98 20.36 -2.78
C TRP A 217 -1.74 21.10 -3.89
N LEU A 218 -2.22 20.35 -4.89
CA LEU A 218 -2.90 20.91 -6.06
C LEU A 218 -4.20 21.62 -5.67
N SER A 219 -4.97 21.06 -4.72
CA SER A 219 -6.18 21.70 -4.23
C SER A 219 -5.89 23.05 -3.57
N GLY A 220 -4.82 23.14 -2.77
CA GLY A 220 -4.35 24.39 -2.19
C GLY A 220 -3.94 25.42 -3.24
N VAL A 221 -3.17 25.00 -4.25
CA VAL A 221 -2.74 25.88 -5.35
C VAL A 221 -3.93 26.42 -6.15
N MET A 222 -4.90 25.57 -6.48
CA MET A 222 -6.10 25.98 -7.21
C MET A 222 -6.92 26.99 -6.39
N ASN A 223 -7.10 26.73 -5.09
CA ASN A 223 -7.78 27.66 -4.18
C ASN A 223 -7.07 29.02 -4.11
N ALA A 224 -5.75 29.03 -3.88
CA ALA A 224 -4.95 30.26 -3.84
C ALA A 224 -4.93 31.02 -5.18
N SER A 225 -5.22 30.34 -6.29
CA SER A 225 -5.32 30.94 -7.63
C SER A 225 -6.74 31.45 -7.94
N GLY A 226 -7.68 31.35 -7.01
CA GLY A 226 -9.06 31.79 -7.20
C GLY A 226 -9.86 30.91 -8.16
N VAL A 227 -9.47 29.64 -8.35
CA VAL A 227 -10.24 28.70 -9.16
C VAL A 227 -11.58 28.40 -8.47
N GLY A 228 -12.67 28.38 -9.23
CA GLY A 228 -14.01 28.12 -8.71
C GLY A 228 -14.14 26.76 -8.01
N ARG A 229 -14.94 26.71 -6.94
CA ARG A 229 -15.09 25.53 -6.07
C ARG A 229 -15.59 24.30 -6.82
N GLU A 230 -16.49 24.50 -7.78
CA GLU A 230 -17.04 23.48 -8.66
C GLU A 230 -15.96 22.84 -9.56
N VAL A 231 -15.02 23.66 -10.03
CA VAL A 231 -13.88 23.17 -10.84
C VAL A 231 -12.90 22.40 -9.96
N ILE A 232 -12.59 22.91 -8.75
CA ILE A 232 -11.75 22.19 -7.79
C ILE A 232 -12.39 20.84 -7.45
N LEU A 233 -13.69 20.81 -7.13
CA LEU A 233 -14.43 19.59 -6.86
C LEU A 233 -14.33 18.59 -8.01
N GLY A 234 -14.62 19.02 -9.24
CA GLY A 234 -14.54 18.16 -10.42
C GLY A 234 -13.14 17.56 -10.62
N VAL A 235 -12.09 18.37 -10.49
CA VAL A 235 -10.70 17.89 -10.64
C VAL A 235 -10.34 16.93 -9.49
N MET A 236 -10.64 17.28 -8.24
CA MET A 236 -10.35 16.43 -7.08
C MET A 236 -11.08 15.09 -7.16
N SER A 237 -12.35 15.07 -7.59
CA SER A 237 -13.12 13.85 -7.79
C SER A 237 -12.53 12.95 -8.87
N VAL A 238 -12.10 13.51 -10.01
CA VAL A 238 -11.45 12.73 -11.08
C VAL A 238 -10.13 12.14 -10.59
N VAL A 239 -9.29 12.94 -9.92
CA VAL A 239 -8.01 12.45 -9.36
C VAL A 239 -8.25 11.35 -8.31
N ALA A 240 -9.24 11.52 -7.44
CA ALA A 240 -9.60 10.52 -6.43
C ALA A 240 -10.08 9.21 -7.05
N ALA A 241 -10.97 9.28 -8.06
CA ALA A 241 -11.49 8.11 -8.75
C ALA A 241 -10.37 7.35 -9.49
N LEU A 242 -9.52 8.07 -10.24
CA LEU A 242 -8.38 7.47 -10.92
C LEU A 242 -7.38 6.87 -9.94
N GLY A 243 -7.08 7.57 -8.84
CA GLY A 243 -6.19 7.08 -7.80
C GLY A 243 -6.73 5.79 -7.16
N PHE A 244 -8.01 5.74 -6.84
CA PHE A 244 -8.64 4.51 -6.33
C PHE A 244 -8.54 3.34 -7.31
N VAL A 245 -8.88 3.57 -8.59
CA VAL A 245 -8.84 2.53 -9.62
C VAL A 245 -7.41 2.01 -9.81
N VAL A 246 -6.42 2.90 -9.90
CA VAL A 246 -5.04 2.53 -10.13
C VAL A 246 -4.44 1.81 -8.93
N PHE A 247 -4.60 2.35 -7.71
CA PHE A 247 -3.85 1.89 -6.55
C PHE A 247 -4.54 0.81 -5.73
N ASP A 248 -5.87 0.73 -5.70
CA ASP A 248 -6.58 -0.18 -4.80
C ASP A 248 -7.59 -1.05 -5.54
N SER A 249 -8.69 -0.48 -6.06
CA SER A 249 -9.77 -1.22 -6.73
C SER A 249 -10.36 -2.38 -5.92
N THR A 250 -10.23 -2.39 -4.59
CA THR A 250 -10.80 -3.44 -3.73
C THR A 250 -12.08 -2.97 -3.04
N THR A 251 -12.96 -3.91 -2.67
CA THR A 251 -14.18 -3.58 -1.91
C THR A 251 -13.84 -3.03 -0.52
N ALA A 252 -12.90 -3.63 0.19
CA ALA A 252 -12.38 -3.13 1.46
C ALA A 252 -11.85 -1.69 1.32
N GLY A 253 -11.13 -1.42 0.23
CA GLY A 253 -10.65 -0.09 -0.09
C GLY A 253 -11.77 0.90 -0.36
N LEU A 254 -12.79 0.52 -1.13
CA LEU A 254 -13.93 1.39 -1.43
C LEU A 254 -14.69 1.77 -0.15
N LEU A 255 -14.98 0.79 0.71
CA LEU A 255 -15.67 1.01 1.98
C LEU A 255 -14.86 1.92 2.90
N THR A 256 -13.55 1.67 3.01
CA THR A 256 -12.68 2.49 3.85
C THR A 256 -12.56 3.92 3.30
N SER A 257 -12.41 4.07 1.99
CA SER A 257 -12.34 5.39 1.32
C SER A 257 -13.64 6.17 1.46
N ALA A 258 -14.79 5.51 1.38
CA ALA A 258 -16.08 6.13 1.64
C ALA A 258 -16.21 6.54 3.12
N ALA A 259 -15.76 5.68 4.05
CA ALA A 259 -15.75 5.99 5.47
C ALA A 259 -14.85 7.19 5.80
N THR A 260 -13.68 7.34 5.16
CA THR A 260 -12.83 8.52 5.33
C THR A 260 -13.43 9.77 4.71
N ALA A 261 -14.01 9.65 3.50
CA ALA A 261 -14.64 10.75 2.78
C ALA A 261 -15.82 11.38 3.54
N VAL A 262 -16.51 10.60 4.39
CA VAL A 262 -17.60 11.09 5.25
C VAL A 262 -17.10 11.40 6.66
N GLY A 263 -16.38 10.46 7.28
CA GLY A 263 -15.94 10.54 8.66
C GLY A 263 -14.93 11.66 8.92
N GLY A 264 -13.98 11.88 8.00
CA GLY A 264 -13.02 12.98 8.09
C GLY A 264 -13.72 14.34 8.19
N PRO A 265 -14.53 14.74 7.20
CA PRO A 265 -15.26 16.00 7.25
C PRO A 265 -16.23 16.13 8.44
N LEU A 266 -16.84 15.04 8.93
CA LEU A 266 -17.66 15.10 10.15
C LEU A 266 -16.82 15.37 11.40
N ILE A 267 -15.61 14.81 11.50
CA ILE A 267 -14.66 15.13 12.56
C ILE A 267 -14.26 16.60 12.47
N GLU A 268 -14.04 17.13 11.26
CA GLU A 268 -13.75 18.55 11.06
C GLU A 268 -14.89 19.45 11.56
N VAL A 269 -16.14 19.12 11.24
CA VAL A 269 -17.31 19.85 11.77
C VAL A 269 -17.30 19.86 13.29
N GLY A 270 -17.00 18.71 13.91
CA GLY A 270 -16.85 18.62 15.36
C GLY A 270 -15.74 19.51 15.91
N LEU A 271 -14.55 19.47 15.30
CA LEU A 271 -13.39 20.28 15.73
C LEU A 271 -13.64 21.77 15.56
N ILE A 272 -14.15 22.20 14.41
CA ILE A 272 -14.50 23.60 14.13
C ILE A 272 -15.55 24.07 15.14
N SER A 273 -16.59 23.27 15.41
CA SER A 273 -17.67 23.66 16.32
C SER A 273 -17.24 23.70 17.79
N THR A 274 -16.32 22.84 18.22
CA THR A 274 -15.94 22.69 19.64
C THR A 274 -14.69 23.46 20.05
N LEU A 275 -13.76 23.70 19.12
CA LEU A 275 -12.49 24.34 19.40
C LEU A 275 -12.39 25.78 18.88
N GLN A 276 -13.47 26.33 18.30
CA GLN A 276 -13.48 27.70 17.78
C GLN A 276 -13.03 28.71 18.86
N GLY A 277 -11.99 29.49 18.55
CA GLY A 277 -11.44 30.50 19.46
C GLY A 277 -10.60 29.94 20.62
N HIS A 278 -10.44 28.61 20.71
CA HIS A 278 -9.70 27.93 21.78
C HIS A 278 -8.53 27.09 21.23
N GLY A 279 -7.99 27.47 20.07
CA GLY A 279 -6.90 26.76 19.41
C GLY A 279 -7.35 25.75 18.36
N GLY A 280 -8.59 25.87 17.87
CA GLY A 280 -9.10 25.16 16.70
C GLY A 280 -8.55 25.72 15.39
N TYR A 281 -9.31 25.54 14.33
CA TYR A 281 -9.03 26.09 13.01
C TYR A 281 -10.34 26.40 12.29
N HIS A 282 -10.25 27.14 11.20
CA HIS A 282 -11.38 27.44 10.33
C HIS A 282 -10.94 27.49 8.87
N TYR A 283 -11.87 27.19 7.95
CA TYR A 283 -11.64 27.42 6.53
C TYR A 283 -11.76 28.91 6.21
N THR A 284 -10.92 29.40 5.30
CA THR A 284 -11.01 30.78 4.82
C THR A 284 -12.23 30.98 3.92
N ASP A 285 -12.64 29.94 3.20
CA ASP A 285 -13.94 29.82 2.54
C ASP A 285 -14.62 28.52 3.00
N ALA A 286 -15.65 28.65 3.83
CA ALA A 286 -16.41 27.52 4.38
C ALA A 286 -17.29 26.81 3.32
N GLY A 287 -17.39 27.38 2.12
CA GLY A 287 -18.04 26.77 0.97
C GLY A 287 -19.53 26.48 1.16
N GLU A 288 -20.01 25.41 0.53
CA GLU A 288 -21.42 25.04 0.45
C GLU A 288 -21.98 24.49 1.77
N THR A 289 -21.12 23.96 2.64
CA THR A 289 -21.54 23.28 3.87
C THR A 289 -21.64 24.23 5.06
N GLY A 290 -21.04 25.43 4.96
CA GLY A 290 -20.89 26.36 6.07
C GLY A 290 -19.77 26.00 7.05
N PHE A 291 -19.07 24.87 6.86
CA PHE A 291 -17.94 24.43 7.68
C PHE A 291 -16.66 24.23 6.86
N PHE A 292 -16.78 23.54 5.72
CA PHE A 292 -15.69 23.22 4.80
C PHE A 292 -16.19 23.17 3.35
N PRO A 293 -15.35 23.45 2.35
CA PRO A 293 -15.75 23.39 0.95
C PRO A 293 -15.90 21.93 0.48
N LEU A 294 -16.91 21.65 -0.36
CA LEU A 294 -17.30 20.26 -0.69
C LEU A 294 -16.19 19.44 -1.37
N TRP A 295 -15.23 20.10 -2.03
CA TRP A 295 -14.08 19.44 -2.67
C TRP A 295 -13.12 18.75 -1.69
N ILE A 296 -13.26 18.96 -0.38
CA ILE A 296 -12.53 18.22 0.65
C ILE A 296 -12.93 16.73 0.70
N VAL A 297 -14.18 16.40 0.38
CA VAL A 297 -14.68 15.02 0.38
C VAL A 297 -13.85 14.08 -0.52
N PRO A 298 -13.63 14.37 -1.82
CA PRO A 298 -12.77 13.52 -2.66
C PRO A 298 -11.28 13.53 -2.25
N VAL A 299 -10.81 14.55 -1.52
CA VAL A 299 -9.44 14.54 -0.96
C VAL A 299 -9.34 13.48 0.13
N TYR A 300 -10.30 13.44 1.06
CA TYR A 300 -10.38 12.37 2.07
C TYR A 300 -10.57 10.98 1.48
N PHE A 301 -11.34 10.88 0.39
CA PHE A 301 -11.55 9.61 -0.31
C PHE A 301 -10.23 9.02 -0.80
N LEU A 302 -9.38 9.82 -1.45
CA LEU A 302 -8.08 9.35 -1.94
C LEU A 302 -7.06 9.06 -0.82
N GLY A 303 -7.28 9.62 0.36
CA GLY A 303 -6.54 9.23 1.57
C GLY A 303 -6.71 7.73 1.89
N GLY A 304 -7.87 7.14 1.58
CA GLY A 304 -8.15 5.71 1.77
C GLY A 304 -7.11 4.80 1.11
N PRO A 305 -6.99 4.79 -0.23
CA PRO A 305 -6.03 3.93 -0.95
C PRO A 305 -4.57 4.16 -0.54
N ALA A 306 -4.19 5.41 -0.29
CA ALA A 306 -2.82 5.74 0.10
C ALA A 306 -2.46 5.15 1.47
N VAL A 307 -3.32 5.33 2.48
CA VAL A 307 -3.10 4.83 3.84
C VAL A 307 -3.34 3.32 3.92
N GLY A 308 -4.33 2.80 3.18
CA GLY A 308 -4.65 1.38 3.13
C GLY A 308 -3.55 0.52 2.53
N ASN A 309 -2.97 0.95 1.41
CA ASN A 309 -1.84 0.23 0.82
C ASN A 309 -0.58 0.30 1.69
N LEU A 310 -0.35 1.42 2.40
CA LEU A 310 0.69 1.50 3.42
C LEU A 310 0.45 0.47 4.55
N ALA A 311 -0.79 0.37 5.03
CA ALA A 311 -1.17 -0.60 6.05
C ALA A 311 -0.92 -2.05 5.60
N ARG A 312 -1.37 -2.42 4.40
CA ARG A 312 -1.10 -3.74 3.80
C ARG A 312 0.40 -4.02 3.71
N GLY A 313 1.19 -3.05 3.23
CA GLY A 313 2.64 -3.18 3.13
C GLY A 313 3.32 -3.42 4.48
N ILE A 314 2.98 -2.64 5.50
CA ILE A 314 3.52 -2.80 6.86
C ILE A 314 3.09 -4.14 7.45
N TRP A 315 1.82 -4.51 7.33
CA TRP A 315 1.29 -5.76 7.86
C TRP A 315 1.98 -7.00 7.28
N ASN A 316 2.17 -7.02 5.96
CA ASN A 316 2.88 -8.11 5.28
C ASN A 316 4.34 -8.19 5.71
N LYS A 317 5.03 -7.05 5.81
CA LYS A 317 6.44 -7.01 6.25
C LYS A 317 6.62 -7.51 7.69
N LEU A 318 5.72 -7.15 8.60
CA LEU A 318 5.76 -7.66 9.96
C LEU A 318 5.45 -9.17 10.03
N SER A 319 4.65 -9.69 9.09
CA SER A 319 4.34 -11.11 9.00
C SER A 319 5.54 -11.94 8.49
N ASP A 320 6.33 -11.40 7.57
CA ASP A 320 7.58 -12.02 7.10
C ASP A 320 8.57 -12.23 8.28
N GLY A 321 8.70 -11.25 9.18
CA GLY A 321 9.64 -11.28 10.30
C GLY A 321 9.31 -12.35 11.37
N ILE A 322 8.03 -12.67 11.55
CA ILE A 322 7.59 -13.71 12.50
C ILE A 322 8.00 -15.08 12.01
N THR A 323 7.80 -15.34 10.71
CA THR A 323 8.13 -16.62 10.06
C THR A 323 9.62 -16.93 10.16
N VAL A 324 10.47 -15.90 10.03
CA VAL A 324 11.94 -16.05 10.15
C VAL A 324 12.37 -16.23 11.61
N THR A 325 11.73 -15.55 12.57
CA THR A 325 12.13 -15.67 13.98
C THR A 325 11.72 -17.02 14.57
N SER A 326 10.57 -17.56 14.18
CA SER A 326 10.13 -18.89 14.57
C SER A 326 11.06 -20.01 14.06
N SER A 327 11.78 -19.81 12.95
CA SER A 327 12.75 -20.79 12.45
C SER A 327 14.14 -20.67 13.08
N VAL A 328 14.51 -19.51 13.64
CA VAL A 328 15.85 -19.28 14.21
C VAL A 328 15.91 -19.51 15.73
N SER A 329 14.80 -19.37 16.46
CA SER A 329 14.76 -19.66 17.90
C SER A 329 14.55 -21.14 18.26
N ALA A 330 14.43 -22.03 17.26
CA ALA A 330 14.45 -23.48 17.45
C ALA A 330 15.90 -24.02 17.47
N GLY A 331 16.73 -23.49 18.36
CA GLY A 331 17.99 -24.13 18.72
C GLY A 331 17.72 -25.44 19.46
N GLY A 332 17.75 -26.57 18.74
CA GLY A 332 17.96 -27.90 19.32
C GLY A 332 16.86 -28.94 19.16
N GLY A 333 15.72 -28.58 18.55
CA GLY A 333 14.72 -29.56 18.12
C GLY A 333 14.66 -29.54 16.61
N SER A 334 15.20 -30.57 15.95
CA SER A 334 14.89 -30.81 14.54
C SER A 334 13.37 -30.74 14.40
N SER A 335 12.84 -29.70 13.73
CA SER A 335 11.49 -29.83 13.20
C SER A 335 11.48 -31.16 12.45
N PRO A 336 10.54 -32.07 12.77
CA PRO A 336 10.53 -33.38 12.16
C PRO A 336 10.56 -33.14 10.67
N ARG A 337 11.66 -33.58 10.03
CA ARG A 337 11.79 -33.49 8.58
C ARG A 337 10.52 -34.07 8.00
N CYS A 338 9.94 -33.42 7.00
CA CYS A 338 8.71 -33.94 6.40
C CYS A 338 8.93 -35.41 6.07
N GLU A 339 8.23 -36.32 6.76
CA GLU A 339 8.51 -37.76 6.67
C GLU A 339 8.34 -38.30 5.24
N VAL A 340 7.57 -37.58 4.44
CA VAL A 340 7.28 -37.91 3.04
C VAL A 340 8.39 -37.49 2.09
N CYS A 341 8.92 -36.26 2.21
CA CYS A 341 9.88 -35.71 1.24
C CYS A 341 11.28 -35.45 1.82
N ASN A 342 11.48 -35.69 3.11
CA ASN A 342 12.72 -35.41 3.83
C ASN A 342 13.22 -33.96 3.58
N ASP A 343 12.28 -33.00 3.64
CA ASP A 343 12.45 -31.56 3.39
C ASP A 343 12.93 -31.15 2.00
N THR A 344 12.94 -32.06 1.02
CA THR A 344 13.23 -31.70 -0.38
C THR A 344 12.08 -30.92 -1.04
N ARG A 345 10.91 -30.86 -0.37
CA ARG A 345 9.62 -30.35 -0.88
C ARG A 345 9.13 -31.05 -2.17
N CYS A 346 9.83 -32.07 -2.63
CA CYS A 346 9.53 -32.83 -3.84
C CYS A 346 9.33 -34.29 -3.48
N VAL A 347 8.37 -34.93 -4.13
CA VAL A 347 8.19 -36.39 -4.08
C VAL A 347 8.09 -36.89 -5.50
N ASP A 348 8.42 -38.16 -5.71
CA ASP A 348 8.22 -38.78 -7.01
C ASP A 348 6.75 -38.64 -7.44
N CYS A 349 6.55 -38.31 -8.70
CA CYS A 349 5.22 -38.15 -9.25
C CYS A 349 4.50 -39.51 -9.19
N PRO A 350 3.39 -39.63 -8.45
CA PRO A 350 2.71 -40.92 -8.25
C PRO A 350 2.03 -41.44 -9.52
N ASN A 351 1.95 -40.62 -10.57
CA ASN A 351 1.35 -40.99 -11.84
C ASN A 351 2.36 -41.55 -12.86
N CYS A 352 3.66 -41.37 -12.63
CA CYS A 352 4.71 -41.91 -13.51
C CYS A 352 5.90 -42.49 -12.74
N ASP A 353 5.75 -42.77 -11.45
CA ASP A 353 6.75 -43.39 -10.58
C ASP A 353 8.15 -42.76 -10.73
N GLY A 354 8.23 -41.42 -10.66
CA GLY A 354 9.51 -40.73 -10.77
C GLY A 354 10.07 -40.58 -12.19
N GLN A 355 9.51 -41.26 -13.20
CA GLN A 355 10.13 -41.36 -14.53
C GLN A 355 9.93 -40.12 -15.42
N GLY A 356 8.87 -39.34 -15.17
CA GLY A 356 8.47 -38.22 -16.02
C GLY A 356 7.69 -38.62 -17.28
N TYR A 357 7.62 -39.91 -17.61
CA TYR A 357 6.89 -40.45 -18.76
C TYR A 357 6.26 -41.81 -18.43
N TYR A 358 5.28 -42.23 -19.21
CA TYR A 358 4.76 -43.60 -19.21
C TYR A 358 4.89 -44.21 -20.62
N VAL A 359 5.00 -45.54 -20.70
CA VAL A 359 5.05 -46.27 -21.97
C VAL A 359 3.68 -46.84 -22.25
N THR A 360 3.03 -46.36 -23.32
CA THR A 360 1.74 -46.87 -23.78
C THR A 360 1.82 -47.19 -25.27
N TYR A 361 1.35 -48.37 -25.67
CA TYR A 361 1.47 -48.87 -27.05
C TYR A 361 2.90 -48.82 -27.62
N GLY A 362 3.91 -49.06 -26.78
CA GLY A 362 5.33 -49.00 -27.16
C GLY A 362 5.88 -47.58 -27.38
N GLN A 363 5.08 -46.54 -27.14
CA GLN A 363 5.50 -45.15 -27.24
C GLN A 363 5.67 -44.53 -25.84
N ARG A 364 6.74 -43.74 -25.67
CA ARG A 364 6.91 -42.89 -24.50
C ARG A 364 6.01 -41.67 -24.61
N VAL A 365 5.15 -41.49 -23.62
CA VAL A 365 4.26 -40.33 -23.51
C VAL A 365 4.61 -39.57 -22.24
N GLN A 366 4.77 -38.25 -22.35
CA GLN A 366 5.10 -37.38 -21.24
C GLN A 366 4.00 -37.42 -20.17
N CYS A 367 4.40 -37.47 -18.90
CA CYS A 367 3.46 -37.47 -17.80
C CYS A 367 2.75 -36.11 -17.71
N ASN A 368 1.42 -36.11 -17.82
CA ASN A 368 0.62 -34.89 -17.77
C ASN A 368 0.63 -34.21 -16.39
N CYS A 369 0.83 -35.00 -15.32
CA CYS A 369 0.85 -34.52 -13.94
C CYS A 369 2.13 -33.73 -13.62
N CYS A 370 3.32 -34.31 -13.83
CA CYS A 370 4.60 -33.65 -13.56
C CYS A 370 5.22 -32.96 -14.77
N LYS A 371 4.56 -32.98 -15.94
CA LYS A 371 5.04 -32.39 -17.19
C LYS A 371 6.44 -32.85 -17.58
N GLY A 372 6.76 -34.13 -17.40
CA GLY A 372 8.06 -34.68 -17.80
C GLY A 372 9.15 -34.67 -16.73
N ARG A 373 8.95 -33.99 -15.59
CA ARG A 373 10.00 -33.78 -14.58
C ARG A 373 10.27 -35.00 -13.68
N GLY A 374 9.29 -35.89 -13.56
CA GLY A 374 9.39 -37.05 -12.68
C GLY A 374 8.97 -36.79 -11.24
N TYR A 375 8.99 -35.55 -10.75
CA TYR A 375 8.58 -35.21 -9.38
C TYR A 375 7.37 -34.26 -9.32
N VAL A 376 6.71 -34.18 -8.17
CA VAL A 376 5.63 -33.23 -7.83
C VAL A 376 5.88 -32.63 -6.44
N MET A 377 5.22 -31.51 -6.13
CA MET A 377 5.36 -30.89 -4.81
C MET A 377 4.77 -31.79 -3.72
N CYS A 378 5.49 -31.95 -2.61
CA CYS A 378 5.07 -32.77 -1.48
C CYS A 378 3.79 -32.23 -0.87
N ARG A 379 2.71 -33.03 -0.87
CA ARG A 379 1.40 -32.61 -0.35
C ARG A 379 1.43 -32.30 1.15
N ALA A 380 2.24 -33.02 1.92
CA ALA A 380 2.40 -32.79 3.36
C ALA A 380 3.05 -31.43 3.66
N CYS A 381 3.92 -30.94 2.77
CA CYS A 381 4.57 -29.64 2.94
C CYS A 381 3.65 -28.44 2.63
N PHE A 382 2.43 -28.64 2.15
CA PHE A 382 1.55 -27.50 1.87
C PHE A 382 1.13 -26.78 3.15
N ALA A 383 0.69 -27.56 4.15
CA ALA A 383 0.25 -27.03 5.44
C ALA A 383 1.41 -26.35 6.18
N ASP A 384 2.61 -26.94 6.13
CA ASP A 384 3.76 -26.48 6.90
C ASP A 384 4.40 -25.19 6.36
N TYR A 385 4.28 -24.92 5.06
CA TYR A 385 4.87 -23.73 4.42
C TYR A 385 3.85 -22.60 4.17
N GLY A 386 2.62 -22.74 4.65
CA GLY A 386 1.58 -21.72 4.49
C GLY A 386 1.13 -21.51 3.04
N ASP A 387 1.32 -22.53 2.19
CA ASP A 387 0.84 -22.50 0.81
C ASP A 387 -0.60 -23.00 0.75
N ASP A 388 -1.51 -22.26 0.11
CA ASP A 388 -2.88 -22.70 -0.11
C ASP A 388 -2.89 -23.91 -1.07
N PRO A 389 -3.35 -25.10 -0.64
CA PRO A 389 -3.42 -26.28 -1.51
C PRO A 389 -4.38 -26.11 -2.70
N ASN A 390 -5.23 -25.08 -2.69
CA ASN A 390 -6.18 -24.77 -3.75
C ASN A 390 -5.65 -23.74 -4.77
N ASP A 391 -4.51 -23.08 -4.50
CA ASP A 391 -3.88 -22.13 -5.43
C ASP A 391 -3.01 -22.87 -6.46
N ILE A 392 -3.68 -23.49 -7.43
CA ILE A 392 -3.04 -24.34 -8.46
C ILE A 392 -2.01 -23.54 -9.26
N GLU A 393 -2.23 -22.26 -9.49
CA GLU A 393 -1.38 -21.36 -10.25
C GLU A 393 -0.08 -21.07 -9.51
N LYS A 394 -0.14 -20.73 -8.21
CA LYS A 394 1.05 -20.57 -7.37
C LYS A 394 1.84 -21.87 -7.25
N ILE A 395 1.15 -23.00 -7.12
CA ILE A 395 1.79 -24.33 -7.10
C ILE A 395 2.56 -24.59 -8.40
N ARG A 396 1.93 -24.31 -9.55
CA ARG A 396 2.57 -24.45 -10.86
C ARG A 396 3.79 -23.52 -10.99
N GLU A 397 3.70 -22.30 -10.49
CA GLU A 397 4.82 -21.35 -10.51
C GLU A 397 5.99 -21.83 -9.64
N ILE A 398 5.72 -22.31 -8.42
CA ILE A 398 6.73 -22.88 -7.53
C ILE A 398 7.38 -24.08 -8.19
N MET A 399 6.58 -25.03 -8.71
CA MET A 399 7.08 -26.18 -9.44
C MET A 399 7.93 -25.79 -10.65
N ALA A 400 7.55 -24.74 -11.39
CA ALA A 400 8.32 -24.28 -12.55
C ALA A 400 9.73 -23.78 -12.18
N LYS A 401 9.89 -23.21 -10.98
CA LYS A 401 11.15 -22.66 -10.45
C LYS A 401 12.03 -23.69 -9.73
N MET A 402 11.52 -24.89 -9.44
CA MET A 402 12.33 -25.94 -8.81
C MET A 402 13.41 -26.41 -9.80
N PRO A 403 14.67 -26.58 -9.34
CA PRO A 403 15.75 -27.10 -10.17
C PRO A 403 15.47 -28.55 -10.57
N ASP A 404 15.91 -28.92 -11.78
CA ASP A 404 15.85 -30.29 -12.31
C ASP A 404 16.89 -31.21 -11.67
#